data_AF-A0A2U1SLU6-F1
#
_entry.id   AF-A0A2U1SLU6-F1
#
_cell.length_a   1.000
_cell.length_b   1.000
_cell.length_c   1.000
_cell.angle_alpha   90.00
_cell.angle_beta   90.00
_cell.angle_gamma   90.00
#
_symmetry.space_group_name_H-M   'P 1'
#
loop_
_entity.id
_entity.type
_entity.pdbx_description
1 polymer ?
#
loop_
_entity_poly.entity_id
_entity_poly.type
_entity_poly.pdbx_seq_one_letter_code
_entity_poly.pdbx_strand_id
1 'polypeptide(L)'
;MDRKRELKRQFLETPKEMGVFRVLNKESGFSLLECGRDIHARLNRHQTELRLGSHRNRALQDDWNRLGADAFFFETVELLKPAEKPDYDPDDDLKALLALTLEREEFSPERLYNPTHS
;
A
#
# COMPACT_ATOMS: atom_id res chain seq x y z
N MET A 1 -1.65 -1.70 33.57
CA MET A 1 -0.39 -2.08 32.89
C MET A 1 -0.73 -2.72 31.55
N ASP A 2 -0.16 -2.16 30.48
CA ASP A 2 0.32 -2.85 29.27
C ASP A 2 -0.63 -3.48 28.22
N ARG A 3 -1.85 -2.95 28.04
CA ARG A 3 -2.64 -3.23 26.81
C ARG A 3 -1.93 -2.79 25.52
N LYS A 4 -0.96 -1.89 25.64
CA LYS A 4 -0.12 -1.35 24.54
C LYS A 4 1.09 -2.25 24.20
N ARG A 5 1.48 -3.19 25.07
CA ARG A 5 2.59 -4.13 24.82
C ARG A 5 2.14 -5.40 24.10
N GLU A 6 0.91 -5.85 24.33
CA GLU A 6 0.38 -7.07 23.73
C GLU A 6 0.09 -6.92 22.23
N LEU A 7 -0.47 -5.77 21.82
CA LEU A 7 -0.64 -5.42 20.41
C LEU A 7 0.71 -5.35 19.66
N LYS A 8 1.78 -4.89 20.32
CA LYS A 8 3.12 -4.85 19.70
C LYS A 8 3.71 -6.24 19.45
N ARG A 9 3.39 -7.26 20.25
CA ARG A 9 3.91 -8.62 20.07
C ARG A 9 3.31 -9.32 18.84
N GLN A 10 2.01 -9.18 18.61
CA GLN A 10 1.37 -9.72 17.40
C GLN A 10 1.92 -9.08 16.11
N PHE A 11 2.24 -7.78 16.13
CA PHE A 11 2.89 -7.12 14.98
C PHE A 11 4.34 -7.56 14.71
N LEU A 12 5.03 -8.14 15.71
CA LEU A 12 6.41 -8.61 15.58
C LEU A 12 6.50 -10.08 15.12
N GLU A 13 5.42 -10.85 15.27
CA GLU A 13 5.37 -12.29 14.97
C GLU A 13 4.66 -12.62 13.64
N THR A 14 3.99 -11.65 13.01
CA THR A 14 3.42 -11.84 11.67
C THR A 14 4.55 -11.86 10.63
N PRO A 15 4.66 -12.90 9.79
CA PRO A 15 5.60 -12.90 8.69
C PRO A 15 5.35 -11.67 7.81
N LYS A 16 6.42 -10.97 7.43
CA LYS A 16 6.32 -9.77 6.61
C LYS A 16 5.70 -10.13 5.27
N GLU A 17 4.46 -9.71 5.08
CA GLU A 17 3.73 -9.91 3.84
C GLU A 17 4.33 -8.98 2.77
N MET A 18 4.81 -9.59 1.69
CA MET A 18 5.31 -8.90 0.51
C MET A 18 4.25 -8.93 -0.56
N GLY A 19 4.20 -7.91 -1.42
CA GLY A 19 3.26 -7.88 -2.53
C GLY A 19 2.80 -6.47 -2.88
N VAL A 20 1.64 -6.40 -3.50
CA VAL A 20 0.99 -5.18 -3.98
C VAL A 20 -0.11 -4.75 -3.02
N PHE A 21 -0.17 -3.46 -2.74
CA PHE A 21 -1.15 -2.85 -1.85
C PHE A 21 -1.71 -1.58 -2.48
N ARG A 22 -2.90 -1.16 -2.01
CA ARG A 22 -3.49 0.10 -2.45
C ARG A 22 -3.99 0.98 -1.32
N VAL A 23 -4.05 2.28 -1.62
CA VAL A 23 -4.84 3.28 -0.90
C VAL A 23 -5.95 3.75 -1.84
N LEU A 24 -7.18 3.30 -1.59
CA LEU A 24 -8.37 3.63 -2.39
C LEU A 24 -9.10 4.82 -1.78
N ASN A 25 -9.36 5.84 -2.59
CA ASN A 25 -10.37 6.85 -2.31
C ASN A 25 -11.73 6.31 -2.73
N LYS A 26 -12.60 5.99 -1.76
CA LYS A 26 -13.92 5.39 -2.00
C LYS A 26 -14.90 6.34 -2.68
N GLU A 27 -14.68 7.65 -2.56
CA GLU A 27 -15.58 8.66 -3.11
C GLU A 27 -15.29 8.92 -4.60
N SER A 28 -14.02 9.00 -4.98
CA SER A 28 -13.62 9.25 -6.38
C SER A 28 -13.30 7.98 -7.17
N GLY A 29 -13.02 6.87 -6.49
CA GLY A 29 -12.50 5.64 -7.08
C GLY A 29 -11.01 5.70 -7.44
N PHE A 30 -10.30 6.77 -7.09
CA PHE A 30 -8.86 6.86 -7.35
C PHE A 30 -8.07 5.96 -6.39
N SER A 31 -7.05 5.29 -6.93
CA SER A 31 -6.17 4.41 -6.15
C SER A 31 -4.71 4.86 -6.23
N LEU A 32 -4.00 4.78 -5.12
CA LEU A 32 -2.54 4.72 -5.11
C LEU A 32 -2.18 3.24 -5.04
N LEU A 33 -1.48 2.71 -6.05
CA LEU A 33 -1.11 1.29 -6.12
C LEU A 33 0.42 1.15 -6.08
N GLU A 34 0.97 0.43 -5.11
CA GLU A 34 2.42 0.25 -4.95
C GLU A 34 2.75 -1.18 -4.49
N CYS A 35 4.01 -1.58 -4.61
CA CYS A 35 4.52 -2.85 -4.09
C CYS A 35 5.53 -2.63 -2.95
N GLY A 36 5.75 -3.67 -2.14
CA GLY A 36 6.77 -3.64 -1.09
C GLY A 36 7.06 -5.00 -0.45
N ARG A 37 8.20 -5.06 0.24
CA ARG A 37 8.64 -6.22 1.04
C ARG A 37 8.00 -6.30 2.45
N ASP A 38 7.19 -5.30 2.79
CA ASP A 38 6.46 -5.21 4.06
C ASP A 38 5.24 -4.30 3.84
N ILE A 39 4.14 -4.91 3.41
CA ILE A 39 2.90 -4.19 3.07
C ILE A 39 2.38 -3.42 4.29
N HIS A 40 2.38 -4.04 5.47
CA HIS A 40 1.90 -3.42 6.70
C HIS A 40 2.70 -2.17 7.06
N ALA A 41 4.03 -2.24 7.01
CA ALA A 41 4.88 -1.08 7.28
C ALA A 41 4.65 0.05 6.25
N ARG A 42 4.47 -0.30 4.97
CA ARG A 42 4.21 0.69 3.91
C ARG A 42 2.85 1.36 4.08
N LEU A 43 1.77 0.61 4.29
CA LEU A 43 0.43 1.17 4.52
C LEU A 43 0.39 2.08 5.75
N ASN A 44 1.01 1.65 6.86
CA ASN A 44 1.10 2.47 8.08
C ASN A 44 1.87 3.78 7.85
N ARG A 45 2.94 3.73 7.05
CA ARG A 45 3.71 4.92 6.65
C ARG A 45 2.84 5.88 5.83
N HIS A 46 2.15 5.39 4.80
CA HIS A 46 1.22 6.23 4.01
C HIS A 46 0.15 6.87 4.89
N GLN A 47 -0.52 6.09 5.74
CA GLN A 47 -1.54 6.61 6.64
C GLN A 47 -0.99 7.67 7.60
N THR A 48 0.22 7.47 8.13
CA THR A 48 0.89 8.43 9.01
C THR A 48 1.23 9.72 8.27
N GLU A 49 1.84 9.63 7.09
CA GLU A 49 2.17 10.80 6.25
C GLU A 49 0.92 11.60 5.87
N LEU A 50 -0.18 10.93 5.51
CA LEU A 50 -1.45 11.57 5.18
C LEU A 50 -2.04 12.32 6.38
N ARG A 51 -2.02 11.69 7.57
CA ARG A 51 -2.45 12.33 8.82
C ARG A 51 -1.60 13.54 9.21
N LEU A 52 -0.30 13.49 8.93
CA LEU A 52 0.63 14.59 9.21
C LEU A 52 0.64 15.68 8.13
N GLY A 53 -0.08 15.50 7.02
CA GLY A 53 -0.08 16.45 5.91
C GLY A 53 1.22 16.46 5.09
N SER A 54 2.06 15.42 5.23
CA SER A 54 3.40 15.35 4.65
C SER A 54 3.53 14.33 3.53
N HIS A 55 2.41 13.82 3.00
CA HIS A 55 2.44 12.79 1.98
C HIS A 55 3.01 13.33 0.66
N ARG A 56 3.91 12.54 0.04
CA ARG A 56 4.61 12.91 -1.21
C ARG A 56 3.67 13.13 -2.40
N ASN A 57 2.59 12.36 -2.47
CA ASN A 57 1.57 12.51 -3.50
C ASN A 57 0.61 13.63 -3.09
N ARG A 58 0.73 14.80 -3.72
CA ARG A 58 -0.06 15.99 -3.40
C ARG A 58 -1.54 15.80 -3.70
N ALA A 59 -1.89 15.22 -4.85
CA ALA A 59 -3.29 14.97 -5.20
C ALA A 59 -3.99 14.08 -4.16
N LEU A 60 -3.33 13.00 -3.73
CA LEU A 60 -3.85 12.14 -2.66
C LEU A 60 -3.96 12.89 -1.32
N GLN A 61 -2.97 13.73 -0.98
CA GLN A 61 -3.00 14.52 0.26
C GLN A 61 -4.13 15.55 0.26
N ASP A 62 -4.39 16.20 -0.87
CA ASP A 62 -5.44 17.20 -1.02
C ASP A 62 -6.82 16.57 -0.90
N ASP A 63 -7.04 15.41 -1.54
CA ASP A 63 -8.26 14.63 -1.36
C ASP A 63 -8.42 14.13 0.07
N TRP A 64 -7.33 13.68 0.71
CA TRP A 64 -7.34 13.27 2.12
C TRP A 64 -7.78 14.41 3.04
N ASN A 65 -7.23 15.60 2.85
CA ASN A 65 -7.59 16.77 3.64
C ASN A 65 -9.05 17.20 3.43
N ARG A 66 -9.58 17.01 2.21
CA ARG A 66 -10.95 17.40 1.84
C ARG A 66 -12.01 16.40 2.30
N LEU A 67 -11.74 15.10 2.16
CA LEU A 67 -12.71 14.03 2.37
C LEU A 67 -12.59 13.37 3.75
N GLY A 68 -11.43 13.51 4.40
CA GLY A 68 -11.14 12.89 5.69
C GLY A 68 -10.79 11.40 5.58
N ALA A 69 -10.28 10.84 6.69
CA ALA A 69 -9.73 9.50 6.73
C ALA A 69 -10.74 8.38 6.38
N ASP A 70 -12.02 8.58 6.73
CA ASP A 70 -13.08 7.59 6.52
C ASP A 70 -13.41 7.37 5.04
N ALA A 71 -13.04 8.31 4.16
CA ALA A 71 -13.19 8.19 2.72
C ALA A 71 -12.15 7.25 2.08
N PHE A 72 -11.12 6.85 2.83
CA PHE A 72 -10.01 6.06 2.31
C PHE A 72 -9.98 4.65 2.86
N PHE A 73 -9.56 3.71 2.02
CA PHE A 73 -9.38 2.31 2.38
C PHE A 73 -7.98 1.84 2.03
N PHE A 74 -7.31 1.20 2.98
CA PHE A 74 -5.95 0.71 2.87
C PHE A 74 -6.00 -0.81 2.85
N GLU A 75 -5.54 -1.43 1.77
CA GLU A 75 -5.67 -2.89 1.62
C GLU A 75 -4.51 -3.52 0.87
N THR A 76 -4.31 -4.80 1.15
CA THR A 76 -3.46 -5.69 0.36
C THR A 76 -4.24 -6.14 -0.87
N VAL A 77 -3.67 -5.94 -2.05
CA VAL A 77 -4.28 -6.33 -3.33
C VAL A 77 -3.81 -7.73 -3.74
N GLU A 78 -2.52 -7.98 -3.63
CA GLU A 78 -1.93 -9.24 -4.05
C GLU A 78 -0.68 -9.56 -3.23
N LEU A 79 -0.53 -10.81 -2.80
CA LEU A 79 0.61 -11.26 -2.01
C LEU A 79 1.63 -11.96 -2.91
N LEU A 80 2.89 -11.53 -2.82
CA LEU A 80 4.01 -12.25 -3.39
C LEU A 80 4.39 -13.39 -2.45
N LYS A 81 4.34 -14.62 -2.97
CA LYS A 81 4.77 -15.80 -2.20
C LYS A 81 6.28 -15.73 -1.95
N PRO A 82 6.74 -15.93 -0.70
CA PRO A 82 8.17 -15.95 -0.42
C PRO A 82 8.83 -17.11 -1.16
N ALA A 83 9.92 -16.85 -1.87
CA ALA A 83 10.73 -17.91 -2.44
C ALA A 83 11.47 -18.66 -1.31
N GLU A 84 11.64 -19.98 -1.45
CA GLU A 84 12.34 -20.82 -0.48
C GLU A 84 13.88 -20.64 -0.52
N LYS A 85 14.39 -19.65 -1.27
CA LYS A 85 15.82 -19.42 -1.48
C LYS A 85 16.34 -18.30 -0.56
N PRO A 86 17.46 -18.52 0.16
CA PRO A 86 18.00 -17.54 1.10
C PRO A 86 18.52 -16.24 0.47
N ASP A 87 18.95 -16.28 -0.80
CA ASP A 87 19.46 -15.11 -1.55
C ASP A 87 18.47 -14.56 -2.58
N TYR A 88 17.18 -14.83 -2.40
CA TYR A 88 16.16 -14.34 -3.32
C TYR A 88 15.92 -12.83 -3.13
N ASP A 89 16.11 -12.07 -4.20
CA ASP A 89 15.70 -10.66 -4.24
C ASP A 89 14.27 -10.55 -4.79
N PRO A 90 13.26 -10.20 -3.96
CA PRO A 90 11.88 -10.10 -4.39
C PRO A 90 11.61 -8.85 -5.24
N ASP A 91 12.55 -7.92 -5.40
CA ASP A 91 12.26 -6.61 -6.00
C ASP A 91 11.76 -6.69 -7.45
N ASP A 92 12.36 -7.53 -8.29
CA ASP A 92 11.93 -7.65 -9.69
C ASP A 92 10.60 -8.40 -9.80
N ASP A 93 10.38 -9.40 -8.96
CA ASP A 93 9.10 -10.11 -8.90
C ASP A 93 7.98 -9.21 -8.34
N LEU A 94 8.28 -8.33 -7.38
CA LEU A 94 7.34 -7.32 -6.88
C LEU A 94 6.99 -6.29 -7.96
N LYS A 95 7.96 -5.84 -8.76
CA LYS A 95 7.71 -4.94 -9.90
C LYS A 95 6.87 -5.63 -10.97
N ALA A 96 7.18 -6.89 -11.30
CA ALA A 96 6.41 -7.69 -12.24
C ALA A 96 4.98 -7.90 -11.72
N LEU A 97 4.81 -8.22 -10.44
CA LEU A 97 3.51 -8.35 -9.79
C LEU A 97 2.71 -7.05 -9.84
N LEU A 98 3.36 -5.90 -9.58
CA LEU A 98 2.73 -4.59 -9.68
C LEU A 98 2.29 -4.28 -11.12
N ALA A 99 3.15 -4.56 -12.11
CA ALA A 99 2.83 -4.35 -13.52
C ALA A 99 1.63 -5.20 -13.96
N LEU A 100 1.64 -6.50 -13.66
CA LEU A 100 0.51 -7.39 -13.94
C LEU A 100 -0.76 -6.94 -13.22
N THR A 101 -0.63 -6.42 -12.00
CA THR A 101 -1.77 -5.91 -11.24
C THR A 101 -2.36 -4.65 -11.91
N LEU A 102 -1.51 -3.75 -12.41
CA LEU A 102 -1.93 -2.53 -13.12
C LEU A 102 -2.65 -2.83 -14.44
N GLU A 103 -2.38 -3.98 -15.07
CA GLU A 103 -3.06 -4.39 -16.31
C GLU A 103 -4.48 -4.94 -16.07
N ARG A 104 -4.89 -5.17 -14.83
CA ARG A 104 -6.24 -5.64 -14.50
C ARG A 104 -7.26 -4.52 -14.77
N GLU A 105 -8.43 -4.88 -15.29
CA GLU A 105 -9.54 -3.94 -15.61
C GLU A 105 -10.00 -3.08 -14.41
N GLU A 106 -9.75 -3.55 -13.19
CA GLU A 106 -10.02 -2.83 -11.95
C GLU A 106 -9.19 -1.53 -11.79
N PHE A 107 -8.00 -1.47 -12.39
CA PHE A 107 -7.03 -0.39 -12.20
C PHE A 107 -6.88 0.44 -13.48
N SER A 108 -7.84 1.32 -13.74
CA SER A 108 -7.72 2.27 -14.85
C SER A 108 -6.60 3.30 -14.57
N PRO A 109 -5.65 3.52 -15.49
CA PRO A 109 -4.57 4.50 -15.32
C PRO A 109 -5.04 5.93 -15.04
N GLU A 110 -6.21 6.30 -15.56
CA GLU A 110 -6.83 7.61 -15.36
C GLU A 110 -7.35 7.82 -13.92
N ARG A 111 -7.48 6.73 -13.15
CA ARG A 111 -7.90 6.70 -11.75
C ARG A 111 -6.76 6.28 -10.82
N LEU A 112 -5.51 6.49 -11.24
CA LEU A 112 -4.36 6.28 -10.38
C LEU A 112 -3.77 7.61 -9.90
N TYR A 113 -3.47 7.70 -8.60
CA TYR A 113 -2.70 8.81 -8.05
C TYR A 113 -1.24 8.77 -8.51
N ASN A 114 -0.74 7.58 -8.88
CA ASN A 114 0.60 7.33 -9.40
C ASN A 114 0.52 6.63 -10.76
N PRO A 115 0.06 7.31 -11.83
CA PRO A 115 -0.01 6.69 -13.14
C PRO A 115 1.40 6.30 -13.57
N THR A 116 1.65 5.00 -13.69
CA THR A 116 2.91 4.48 -14.22
C THR A 116 3.04 4.93 -15.67
N HIS A 117 3.82 5.98 -15.89
CA HIS A 117 4.26 6.33 -17.24
C HIS A 117 5.38 5.34 -17.60
N SER A 118 5.11 4.45 -18.56
CA SER A 118 6.17 3.81 -19.34
C SER A 118 6.98 4.83 -20.11
#